data_AF-A0A3D4EG01-F1
#
_entry.id   AF-A0A3D4EG01-F1
#
_cell.length_a   1.000
_cell.length_b   1.000
_cell.length_c   1.000
_cell.angle_alpha   90.00
_cell.angle_beta   90.00
_cell.angle_gamma   90.00
#
_symmetry.space_group_name_H-M   'P 1'
#
loop_
_entity.id
_entity.type
_entity.pdbx_description
1 polymer ?
#
loop_
_entity_poly.entity_id
_entity_poly.type
_entity_poly.pdbx_seq_one_letter_code
_entity_poly.pdbx_strand_id
1 'polypeptide(L)'
;PIRIGVNAGSLEKRLLEKYGHPTPEAMVESARGHIELLNRFDFDDICLSMKASRVPLTVAAYRLASEEFNYPLHLGVTETGTAWNGTIQSAVGIGTLLCEGIGNTIRVSLTADPVEEVKTGIAILKAAGLRQGIRLVSCPTCGR
;
A
#
# COMPACT_ATOMS: atom_id res chain seq x y z
N PRO A 1 -5.56 16.78 8.28
CA PRO A 1 -5.87 15.74 7.29
C PRO A 1 -6.69 14.56 7.85
N ILE A 2 -7.52 13.94 7.01
CA ILE A 2 -8.21 12.66 7.26
C ILE A 2 -7.70 11.61 6.26
N ARG A 3 -7.41 10.39 6.73
CA ARG A 3 -7.09 9.27 5.83
C ARG A 3 -8.32 8.40 5.59
N ILE A 4 -8.80 8.34 4.35
CA ILE A 4 -9.78 7.34 3.91
C ILE A 4 -9.03 6.04 3.63
N GLY A 5 -9.31 5.00 4.42
CA GLY A 5 -8.68 3.69 4.30
C GLY A 5 -9.66 2.63 3.85
N VAL A 6 -9.54 2.19 2.60
CA VAL A 6 -10.33 1.08 2.05
C VAL A 6 -9.51 -0.20 2.18
N ASN A 7 -10.11 -1.21 2.83
CA ASN A 7 -9.55 -2.55 2.94
C ASN A 7 -10.43 -3.54 2.18
N ALA A 8 -9.82 -4.42 1.37
CA ALA A 8 -10.55 -5.44 0.60
C ALA A 8 -11.41 -6.36 1.49
N GLY A 9 -10.96 -6.64 2.72
CA GLY A 9 -11.67 -7.49 3.68
C GLY A 9 -12.88 -6.82 4.35
N SER A 10 -13.06 -5.51 4.20
CA SER A 10 -14.14 -4.75 4.83
C SER A 10 -14.91 -3.87 3.83
N LEU A 11 -14.93 -4.26 2.54
CA LEU A 11 -15.71 -3.57 1.51
C LEU A 11 -17.22 -3.61 1.83
N GLU A 12 -17.92 -2.56 1.45
CA GLU A 12 -19.35 -2.46 1.68
C GLU A 12 -20.12 -3.55 0.91
N LYS A 13 -21.15 -4.13 1.53
CA LYS A 13 -21.95 -5.22 0.96
C LYS A 13 -22.45 -4.94 -0.46
N ARG A 14 -22.92 -3.71 -0.72
CA ARG A 14 -23.40 -3.28 -2.05
C ARG A 14 -22.34 -3.43 -3.14
N LEU A 15 -21.07 -3.19 -2.82
CA LEU A 15 -19.96 -3.30 -3.76
C LEU A 15 -19.57 -4.76 -3.96
N LEU A 16 -19.59 -5.56 -2.89
CA LEU A 16 -19.40 -7.01 -3.00
C LEU A 16 -20.50 -7.67 -3.84
N GLU A 17 -21.76 -7.24 -3.70
CA GLU A 17 -22.89 -7.71 -4.52
C GLU A 17 -22.73 -7.30 -5.99
N LYS A 18 -22.28 -6.06 -6.25
CA LYS A 18 -22.06 -5.53 -7.60
C LYS A 18 -20.90 -6.21 -8.34
N TYR A 19 -19.78 -6.43 -7.66
CA TYR A 19 -18.55 -6.95 -8.26
C TYR A 19 -18.32 -8.44 -8.03
N GLY A 20 -19.15 -9.09 -7.20
CA GLY A 20 -19.07 -10.51 -6.84
C GLY A 20 -17.95 -10.86 -5.85
N HIS A 21 -16.81 -10.17 -5.91
CA HIS A 21 -15.70 -10.30 -4.96
C HIS A 21 -14.93 -8.97 -4.86
N PRO A 22 -13.98 -8.83 -3.91
CA PRO A 22 -13.09 -7.67 -3.88
C PRO A 22 -12.28 -7.58 -5.18
N THR A 23 -12.42 -6.47 -5.91
CA THR A 23 -11.63 -6.12 -7.10
C THR A 23 -10.97 -4.75 -6.91
N PRO A 24 -9.95 -4.40 -7.71
CA PRO A 24 -9.40 -3.04 -7.72
C PRO A 24 -10.47 -1.96 -7.91
N GLU A 25 -11.41 -2.18 -8.83
CA GLU A 25 -12.49 -1.25 -9.16
C GLU A 25 -13.47 -1.08 -7.99
N ALA A 26 -13.80 -2.17 -7.30
CA ALA A 26 -14.65 -2.12 -6.11
C ALA A 26 -14.01 -1.28 -4.99
N MET A 27 -12.68 -1.40 -4.81
CA MET A 27 -11.96 -0.62 -3.81
C MET A 27 -11.90 0.87 -4.16
N VAL A 28 -11.65 1.19 -5.43
CA VAL A 28 -11.62 2.58 -5.91
C VAL A 28 -13.01 3.22 -5.86
N GLU A 29 -14.07 2.47 -6.18
CA GLU A 29 -15.46 2.97 -6.04
C GLU A 29 -15.84 3.24 -4.59
N SER A 30 -15.42 2.38 -3.65
CA SER A 30 -15.57 2.63 -2.21
C SER A 30 -14.87 3.94 -1.81
N ALA A 31 -13.63 4.13 -2.26
CA ALA A 31 -12.86 5.35 -2.00
C ALA A 31 -13.56 6.59 -2.55
N ARG A 32 -14.04 6.54 -3.80
CA ARG A 32 -14.76 7.65 -4.45
C ARG A 32 -15.98 8.07 -3.65
N GLY A 33 -16.80 7.12 -3.20
CA GLY A 33 -17.98 7.43 -2.38
C GLY A 33 -17.63 8.11 -1.05
N HIS A 34 -16.53 7.72 -0.41
CA HIS A 34 -16.05 8.38 0.81
C HIS A 34 -15.45 9.76 0.55
N ILE A 35 -14.74 9.95 -0.57
CA ILE A 35 -14.22 11.25 -1.00
C ILE A 35 -15.39 12.21 -1.26
N GLU A 36 -16.37 11.80 -2.07
CA GLU A 36 -17.56 12.59 -2.36
C GLU A 36 -18.31 13.00 -1.08
N LEU A 37 -18.37 12.11 -0.09
CA LEU A 37 -18.97 12.42 1.21
C LEU A 37 -18.22 13.55 1.93
N LEU A 38 -16.89 13.51 1.99
CA LEU A 38 -16.11 14.57 2.63
C LEU A 38 -16.17 15.88 1.85
N ASN A 39 -16.07 15.82 0.53
CA ASN A 39 -16.16 16.98 -0.35
C ASN A 39 -17.52 17.69 -0.25
N ARG A 40 -18.61 16.97 0.04
CA ARG A 40 -19.93 17.57 0.32
C ARG A 40 -19.96 18.46 1.57
N PHE A 41 -18.95 18.37 2.43
CA PHE A 41 -18.75 19.23 3.60
C PHE A 41 -17.51 20.11 3.43
N ASP A 42 -17.09 20.39 2.19
CA ASP A 42 -15.96 21.25 1.83
C ASP A 42 -14.63 20.84 2.50
N PHE A 43 -14.43 19.52 2.64
CA PHE A 43 -13.21 18.96 3.23
C PHE A 43 -12.36 18.22 2.19
N ASP A 44 -11.25 18.84 1.78
CA ASP A 44 -10.32 18.28 0.77
C ASP A 44 -8.97 17.82 1.35
N ASP A 45 -8.72 18.01 2.66
CA ASP A 45 -7.46 17.62 3.31
C ASP A 45 -7.40 16.10 3.57
N ILE A 46 -7.34 15.34 2.47
CA ILE A 46 -7.55 13.89 2.41
C ILE A 46 -6.25 13.16 2.03
N CYS A 47 -6.03 11.98 2.62
CA CYS A 47 -5.06 10.98 2.18
C CYS A 47 -5.79 9.65 1.94
N LEU A 48 -5.36 8.86 0.96
CA LEU A 48 -6.00 7.59 0.61
C LEU A 48 -5.10 6.39 0.91
N SER A 49 -5.70 5.25 1.25
CA SER A 49 -5.01 3.95 1.25
C SER A 49 -5.93 2.84 0.76
N MET A 50 -5.41 1.97 -0.10
CA MET A 50 -6.10 0.81 -0.69
C MET A 50 -5.35 -0.47 -0.30
N LYS A 51 -5.78 -1.19 0.74
CA LYS A 51 -5.02 -2.37 1.22
C LYS A 51 -5.78 -3.66 0.98
N ALA A 52 -5.06 -4.69 0.56
CA ALA A 52 -5.56 -6.06 0.49
C ALA A 52 -4.50 -7.05 1.03
N SER A 53 -4.93 -8.27 1.32
CA SER A 53 -4.04 -9.36 1.74
C SER A 53 -3.25 -9.97 0.58
N ARG A 54 -3.70 -9.76 -0.67
CA ARG A 54 -2.99 -10.18 -1.88
C ARG A 54 -2.21 -9.02 -2.47
N VAL A 55 -0.91 -9.22 -2.66
CA VAL A 55 -0.01 -8.21 -3.24
C VAL A 55 -0.47 -7.75 -4.64
N PRO A 56 -0.81 -8.62 -5.60
CA PRO A 56 -1.24 -8.18 -6.94
C PRO A 56 -2.50 -7.31 -6.91
N LEU A 57 -3.47 -7.65 -6.05
CA LEU A 57 -4.70 -6.87 -5.88
C LEU A 57 -4.39 -5.49 -5.29
N THR A 58 -3.53 -5.44 -4.27
CA THR A 58 -3.09 -4.19 -3.65
C THR A 58 -2.42 -3.27 -4.67
N VAL A 59 -1.47 -3.80 -5.46
CA VAL A 59 -0.77 -3.04 -6.50
C VAL A 59 -1.74 -2.51 -7.55
N ALA A 60 -2.64 -3.36 -8.07
CA ALA A 60 -3.64 -2.95 -9.06
C ALA A 60 -4.58 -1.85 -8.52
N ALA A 61 -5.03 -1.97 -7.27
CA ALA A 61 -5.89 -0.97 -6.64
C ALA A 61 -5.18 0.38 -6.46
N TYR A 62 -3.90 0.40 -6.05
CA TYR A 62 -3.15 1.65 -5.94
C TYR A 62 -2.85 2.29 -7.30
N ARG A 63 -2.58 1.51 -8.35
CA ARG A 63 -2.40 2.04 -9.71
C ARG A 63 -3.67 2.75 -10.18
N LEU A 64 -4.82 2.08 -10.10
CA LEU A 64 -6.10 2.70 -10.45
C LEU A 64 -6.39 3.94 -9.59
N ALA A 65 -6.15 3.88 -8.28
CA ALA A 65 -6.34 5.03 -7.40
C ALA A 65 -5.41 6.20 -7.76
N SER A 66 -4.18 5.94 -8.21
CA SER A 66 -3.22 6.98 -8.63
C SER A 66 -3.57 7.64 -9.96
N GLU A 67 -4.25 6.91 -10.84
CA GLU A 67 -4.75 7.44 -12.12
C GLU A 67 -6.04 8.26 -11.92
N GLU A 68 -6.86 7.85 -10.96
CA GLU A 68 -8.18 8.45 -10.74
C GLU A 68 -8.17 9.65 -9.78
N PHE A 69 -7.36 9.59 -8.72
CA PHE A 69 -7.40 10.57 -7.64
C PHE A 69 -6.10 11.35 -7.50
N ASN A 70 -6.22 12.66 -7.27
CA ASN A 70 -5.09 13.54 -6.98
C ASN A 70 -4.89 13.75 -5.47
N TYR A 71 -4.90 12.67 -4.69
CA TYR A 71 -4.66 12.70 -3.24
C TYR A 71 -3.41 11.91 -2.85
N PRO A 72 -2.67 12.29 -1.80
CA PRO A 72 -1.54 11.52 -1.30
C PRO A 72 -1.93 10.07 -0.97
N LEU A 73 -1.11 9.12 -1.41
CA LEU A 73 -1.32 7.69 -1.19
C LEU A 73 -0.45 7.15 -0.05
N HIS A 74 -1.10 6.60 0.98
CA HIS A 74 -0.47 5.87 2.06
C HIS A 74 -0.40 4.38 1.75
N LEU A 75 0.75 3.93 1.27
CA LEU A 75 0.96 2.55 0.85
C LEU A 75 1.06 1.60 2.04
N GLY A 76 0.63 0.37 1.81
CA GLY A 76 0.88 -0.75 2.70
C GLY A 76 0.18 -2.01 2.21
N VAL A 77 0.70 -3.15 2.65
CA VAL A 77 0.04 -4.46 2.50
C VAL A 77 -0.47 -4.86 3.89
N THR A 78 -1.61 -5.54 3.96
CA THR A 78 -2.20 -6.01 5.23
C THR A 78 -2.15 -7.54 5.32
N GLU A 79 -2.33 -8.09 6.52
CA GLU A 79 -2.49 -9.53 6.78
C GLU A 79 -1.36 -10.41 6.20
N THR A 80 -0.12 -9.90 6.21
CA THR A 80 0.99 -10.54 5.49
C THR A 80 1.62 -11.74 6.23
N GLY A 81 1.03 -12.17 7.35
CA GLY A 81 1.47 -13.32 8.14
C GLY A 81 2.68 -13.05 9.04
N THR A 82 3.61 -14.02 9.09
CA THR A 82 4.82 -13.97 9.93
C THR A 82 5.75 -12.81 9.53
N ALA A 83 6.69 -12.44 10.41
CA ALA A 83 7.66 -11.37 10.13
C ALA A 83 8.40 -11.55 8.79
N TRP A 84 8.84 -12.77 8.49
CA TRP A 84 9.54 -13.10 7.25
C TRP A 84 8.64 -12.92 6.01
N ASN A 85 7.48 -13.59 6.01
CA ASN A 85 6.53 -13.49 4.89
C ASN A 85 6.02 -12.06 4.72
N GLY A 86 5.81 -11.35 5.83
CA GLY A 86 5.39 -9.96 5.84
C GLY A 86 6.42 -9.01 5.26
N THR A 87 7.69 -9.27 5.54
CA THR A 87 8.81 -8.52 4.94
C THR A 87 8.82 -8.72 3.43
N ILE A 88 8.72 -9.96 2.95
CA ILE A 88 8.71 -10.26 1.51
C ILE A 88 7.50 -9.62 0.82
N GLN A 89 6.29 -9.85 1.33
CA GLN A 89 5.08 -9.33 0.70
C GLN A 89 5.03 -7.80 0.70
N SER A 90 5.46 -7.16 1.80
CA SER A 90 5.56 -5.71 1.88
C SER A 90 6.62 -5.16 0.92
N ALA A 91 7.79 -5.79 0.83
CA ALA A 91 8.84 -5.38 -0.09
C ALA A 91 8.39 -5.49 -1.56
N VAL A 92 7.71 -6.58 -1.93
CA VAL A 92 7.17 -6.76 -3.27
C VAL A 92 6.07 -5.73 -3.55
N GLY A 93 5.05 -5.63 -2.69
CA GLY A 93 3.91 -4.73 -2.93
C GLY A 93 4.26 -3.25 -2.88
N ILE A 94 4.87 -2.80 -1.77
CA ILE A 94 5.25 -1.39 -1.58
C ILE A 94 6.38 -1.03 -2.55
N GLY A 95 7.41 -1.88 -2.68
CA GLY A 95 8.55 -1.62 -3.55
C GLY A 95 8.16 -1.47 -5.02
N THR A 96 7.22 -2.30 -5.52
CA THR A 96 6.71 -2.19 -6.89
C THR A 96 6.11 -0.81 -7.15
N LEU A 97 5.19 -0.36 -6.28
CA LEU A 97 4.52 0.94 -6.41
C LEU A 97 5.51 2.11 -6.29
N LEU A 98 6.44 2.04 -5.35
CA LEU A 98 7.46 3.07 -5.17
C LEU A 98 8.38 3.20 -6.39
N CYS A 99 8.79 2.09 -7.01
CA CYS A 99 9.57 2.09 -8.24
C CYS A 99 8.80 2.68 -9.44
N GLU A 100 7.46 2.65 -9.39
CA GLU A 100 6.56 3.29 -10.37
C GLU A 100 6.29 4.77 -10.05
N GLY A 101 6.86 5.31 -8.97
CA GLY A 101 6.62 6.69 -8.53
C GLY A 101 5.29 6.88 -7.79
N ILE A 102 4.62 5.80 -7.40
CA ILE A 102 3.34 5.83 -6.69
C ILE A 102 3.59 5.73 -5.18
N GLY A 103 2.99 6.63 -4.40
CA GLY A 103 3.03 6.61 -2.93
C GLY A 103 3.75 7.80 -2.30
N ASN A 104 3.17 8.34 -1.22
CA ASN A 104 3.69 9.51 -0.49
C ASN A 104 4.13 9.16 0.93
N THR A 105 3.57 8.09 1.49
CA THR A 105 3.96 7.54 2.79
C THR A 105 3.72 6.04 2.79
N ILE A 106 4.44 5.30 3.63
CA ILE A 106 4.34 3.84 3.69
C ILE A 106 4.14 3.36 5.13
N ARG A 107 3.46 2.23 5.28
CA ARG A 107 3.51 1.41 6.49
C ARG A 107 3.66 -0.05 6.11
N VAL A 108 4.69 -0.69 6.66
CA VAL A 108 4.85 -2.14 6.67
C VAL A 108 4.02 -2.68 7.84
N SER A 109 3.25 -3.76 7.62
CA SER A 109 2.46 -4.40 8.67
C SER A 109 3.05 -5.78 8.95
N LEU A 110 3.65 -5.99 10.12
CA LEU A 110 4.27 -7.27 10.49
C LEU A 110 3.67 -7.82 11.78
N THR A 111 3.56 -9.15 11.87
CA THR A 111 3.31 -9.82 13.16
C THR A 111 4.62 -9.92 13.94
N ALA A 112 5.16 -8.78 14.34
CA ALA A 112 6.45 -8.62 15.01
C ALA A 112 6.47 -7.32 15.84
N ASP A 113 7.61 -7.01 16.46
CA ASP A 113 7.83 -5.71 17.10
C ASP A 113 7.67 -4.56 16.08
N PRO A 114 6.96 -3.47 16.40
CA PRO A 114 6.81 -2.31 15.50
C PRO A 114 8.13 -1.71 15.01
N VAL A 115 9.22 -1.85 15.77
CA VAL A 115 10.56 -1.43 15.33
C VAL A 115 11.00 -2.20 14.08
N GLU A 116 10.61 -3.47 13.93
CA GLU A 116 10.87 -4.26 12.73
C GLU A 116 10.05 -3.78 11.52
N GLU A 117 8.83 -3.26 11.73
CA GLU A 117 8.05 -2.59 10.68
C GLU A 117 8.82 -1.37 10.16
N VAL A 118 9.35 -0.54 11.07
CA VAL A 118 10.11 0.67 10.73
C VAL A 118 11.40 0.32 10.00
N LYS A 119 12.18 -0.65 10.51
CA LYS A 119 13.42 -1.12 9.86
C LYS A 119 13.15 -1.61 8.44
N THR A 120 12.12 -2.44 8.28
CA THR A 120 11.71 -2.96 6.97
C THR A 120 11.29 -1.84 6.03
N GLY A 121 10.49 -0.87 6.50
CA GLY A 121 10.08 0.28 5.69
C GLY A 121 11.28 1.12 5.21
N ILE A 122 12.24 1.39 6.09
CA ILE A 122 13.49 2.08 5.75
C ILE A 122 14.29 1.27 4.71
N ALA A 123 14.38 -0.05 4.87
CA ALA A 123 15.09 -0.91 3.94
C ALA A 123 14.43 -0.89 2.54
N ILE A 124 13.10 -0.94 2.47
CA ILE A 124 12.34 -0.85 1.21
C ILE A 124 12.61 0.49 0.52
N LEU A 125 12.52 1.62 1.25
CA LEU A 125 12.80 2.96 0.68
C LEU A 125 14.23 3.08 0.14
N LYS A 126 15.21 2.51 0.85
CA LYS A 126 16.60 2.46 0.38
C LYS A 126 16.75 1.60 -0.87
N ALA A 127 16.10 0.43 -0.90
CA ALA A 127 16.13 -0.48 -2.05
C ALA A 127 15.49 0.14 -3.30
N ALA A 128 14.42 0.92 -3.12
CA ALA A 128 13.77 1.69 -4.19
C ALA A 128 14.53 2.97 -4.58
N GLY A 129 15.66 3.28 -3.93
CA GLY A 129 16.45 4.49 -4.22
C GLY A 129 15.86 5.81 -3.70
N LEU A 130 14.79 5.75 -2.90
CA LEU A 130 14.07 6.93 -2.38
C LEU A 130 14.63 7.46 -1.05
N ARG A 131 15.56 6.73 -0.43
CA ARG A 131 16.22 7.14 0.82
C ARG A 131 17.71 6.84 0.78
N GLN A 132 18.52 7.83 1.17
CA GLN A 132 19.98 7.68 1.22
C GLN A 132 20.46 6.94 2.48
N GLY A 133 21.69 6.42 2.40
CA GLY A 133 22.41 5.80 3.51
C GLY A 133 23.51 4.86 3.03
N ILE A 134 24.25 4.29 3.98
CA ILE A 134 25.28 3.28 3.69
C ILE A 134 24.62 2.06 3.03
N ARG A 135 25.14 1.68 1.86
CA ARG A 135 24.77 0.47 1.12
C ARG A 135 25.99 -0.44 1.03
N LEU A 136 26.01 -1.49 1.85
CA LEU A 136 27.01 -2.54 1.76
C LEU A 136 26.57 -3.52 0.67
N VAL A 137 27.39 -3.70 -0.36
CA VAL A 137 27.12 -4.62 -1.48
C VAL A 137 28.18 -5.71 -1.46
N SER A 138 27.74 -6.95 -1.34
CA SER A 138 28.59 -8.13 -1.50
C SER A 138 28.10 -8.95 -2.69
N CYS A 139 29.04 -9.55 -3.42
CA CYS A 139 28.72 -10.59 -4.38
C CYS A 139 28.41 -11.88 -3.62
N PRO A 140 27.46 -12.71 -4.10
CA PRO A 140 27.46 -14.12 -3.71
C PRO A 140 28.85 -14.74 -3.90
N THR A 141 29.26 -15.64 -3.01
CA THR A 141 30.52 -16.36 -3.19
C THR A 141 30.43 -17.30 -4.39
N CYS A 142 31.50 -17.41 -5.16
CA CYS A 142 31.63 -18.41 -6.22
C CYS A 142 33.02 -19.07 -6.12
N GLY A 143 33.27 -20.14 -6.88
CA GLY A 143 34.55 -20.87 -6.87
C GLY A 143 35.72 -20.17 -7.58
N ARG A 144 35.64 -18.85 -7.79
CA ARG A 144 36.75 -18.01 -8.26
C ARG A 144 37.54 -17.50 -7.06
#